data_AF-H5U2D5-F1
#
_entry.id   AF-H5U2D5-F1
#
_cell.length_a   1.000
_cell.length_b   1.000
_cell.length_c   1.000
_cell.angle_alpha   90.00
_cell.angle_beta   90.00
_cell.angle_gamma   90.00
#
_symmetry.space_group_name_H-M   'P 1'
#
loop_
_entity.id
_entity.type
_entity.pdbx_description
1 polymer ?
#
loop_
_entity_poly.entity_id
_entity_poly.type
_entity_poly.pdbx_seq_one_letter_code
_entity_poly.pdbx_strand_id
1 'polypeptide(L)'
;MFGVTRHWHKRIVRAGENTLETFRANPPDRIIADDDILFLDFGPIFEEWEADFGRTFVLGDDALKRRLADDLPRIWDAGRAYFRAHPEITGAELFDRVVELSEEAGWHFGGEIAGHLVGEFPHEKISGDEIESYVAPGSSGPMRRLDPSGRVCHWILEVHLVEPDRRFGGFYEELLDLP
;
A
#
# COMPACT_ATOMS: atom_id res chain seq x y z
N MET A 1 15.82 -14.23 15.02
CA MET A 1 14.51 -13.62 14.68
C MET A 1 14.50 -12.24 15.33
N PHE A 2 14.21 -11.17 14.59
CA PHE A 2 14.46 -9.76 14.97
C PHE A 2 13.59 -9.22 16.12
N GLY A 3 13.05 -10.06 17.01
CA GLY A 3 12.35 -9.61 18.22
C GLY A 3 10.98 -8.95 18.01
N VAL A 4 10.40 -8.99 16.80
CA VAL A 4 9.06 -8.44 16.52
C VAL A 4 8.00 -9.24 17.28
N THR A 5 7.27 -8.61 18.20
CA THR A 5 6.26 -9.26 19.05
C THR A 5 4.85 -8.71 18.85
N ARG A 6 4.70 -7.56 18.20
CA ARG A 6 3.43 -6.85 17.99
C ARG A 6 3.32 -6.34 16.56
N HIS A 7 2.10 -6.29 16.05
CA HIS A 7 1.74 -5.74 14.74
C HIS A 7 0.53 -4.83 14.93
N TRP A 8 0.45 -3.74 14.18
CA TRP A 8 -0.63 -2.78 14.31
C TRP A 8 -1.86 -3.13 13.44
N HIS A 9 -1.68 -3.98 12.43
CA HIS A 9 -2.77 -4.57 11.65
C HIS A 9 -2.62 -6.08 11.43
N LYS A 10 -3.56 -6.68 10.68
CA LYS A 10 -3.56 -8.11 10.33
C LYS A 10 -2.27 -8.48 9.58
N ARG A 11 -1.67 -9.62 9.89
CA ARG A 11 -0.58 -10.16 9.07
C ARG A 11 -1.17 -10.80 7.83
N ILE A 12 -0.98 -10.19 6.67
CA ILE A 12 -1.65 -10.62 5.45
C ILE A 12 -0.70 -11.45 4.59
N VAL A 13 -1.22 -12.60 4.15
CA VAL A 13 -0.65 -13.43 3.09
C VAL A 13 -1.79 -13.74 2.13
N ARG A 14 -1.66 -13.28 0.87
CA ARG A 14 -2.63 -13.57 -0.19
C ARG A 14 -1.92 -14.21 -1.35
N ALA A 15 -2.49 -15.24 -1.94
CA ALA A 15 -1.93 -15.94 -3.08
C ALA A 15 -3.01 -16.20 -4.14
N GLY A 16 -2.65 -16.25 -5.42
CA GLY A 16 -3.58 -16.51 -6.52
C GLY A 16 -4.73 -15.50 -6.53
N GLU A 17 -5.96 -15.95 -6.72
CA GLU A 17 -7.16 -15.08 -6.75
C GLU A 17 -7.36 -14.27 -5.46
N ASN A 18 -6.87 -14.76 -4.31
CA ASN A 18 -6.98 -14.02 -3.04
C ASN A 18 -6.17 -12.71 -3.05
N THR A 19 -5.28 -12.51 -4.02
CA THR A 19 -4.54 -11.24 -4.20
C THR A 19 -5.39 -10.10 -4.75
N LEU A 20 -6.64 -10.37 -5.16
CA LEU A 20 -7.63 -9.37 -5.56
C LEU A 20 -8.26 -8.65 -4.37
N GLU A 21 -8.10 -9.20 -3.18
CA GLU A 21 -8.79 -8.76 -1.96
C GLU A 21 -7.98 -7.71 -1.20
N THR A 22 -8.66 -6.69 -0.70
CA THR A 22 -8.06 -5.63 0.11
C THR A 22 -7.98 -6.01 1.60
N PHE A 23 -7.35 -5.17 2.41
CA PHE A 23 -7.09 -5.38 3.84
C PHE A 23 -8.32 -5.85 4.66
N ARG A 24 -9.51 -5.31 4.37
CA ARG A 24 -10.75 -5.58 5.14
C ARG A 24 -11.30 -6.99 4.90
N ALA A 25 -11.04 -7.56 3.73
CA ALA A 25 -11.61 -8.83 3.30
C ALA A 25 -11.00 -10.04 4.05
N ASN A 26 -11.76 -11.13 4.06
CA ASN A 26 -11.33 -12.43 4.61
C ASN A 26 -11.72 -13.54 3.63
N PRO A 27 -11.07 -13.65 2.45
CA PRO A 27 -11.31 -14.73 1.51
C PRO A 27 -10.99 -16.09 2.13
N PRO A 28 -11.55 -17.19 1.59
CA PRO A 28 -11.26 -18.53 2.05
C PRO A 28 -9.78 -18.88 2.00
N ASP A 29 -9.35 -19.72 2.94
CA ASP A 29 -8.00 -20.27 2.94
C ASP A 29 -7.75 -21.10 1.68
N ARG A 30 -6.55 -20.97 1.10
CA ARG A 30 -6.08 -21.80 -0.01
C ARG A 30 -4.64 -22.21 0.19
N ILE A 31 -4.28 -23.35 -0.40
CA ILE A 31 -2.90 -23.83 -0.46
C ILE A 31 -2.18 -23.07 -1.59
N ILE A 32 -0.96 -22.60 -1.33
CA ILE A 32 -0.10 -21.96 -2.32
C ILE A 32 0.32 -23.01 -3.36
N ALA A 33 0.16 -22.69 -4.64
CA ALA A 33 0.49 -23.55 -5.78
C ALA A 33 1.83 -23.17 -6.43
N ASP A 34 2.40 -24.08 -7.22
CA ASP A 34 3.76 -23.97 -7.80
C ASP A 34 3.97 -22.76 -8.75
N ASP A 35 2.90 -22.21 -9.32
CA ASP A 35 2.94 -21.06 -10.24
C ASP A 35 2.13 -19.86 -9.70
N ASP A 36 1.96 -19.73 -8.38
CA ASP A 36 1.19 -18.63 -7.81
C ASP A 36 1.91 -17.28 -7.85
N ILE A 37 1.12 -16.21 -7.91
CA ILE A 37 1.53 -14.89 -7.44
C ILE A 37 0.99 -14.70 -6.02
N LEU A 38 1.78 -14.10 -5.14
CA LEU A 38 1.39 -13.85 -3.77
C LEU A 38 1.93 -12.52 -3.27
N PHE A 39 1.27 -11.93 -2.28
CA PHE A 39 1.84 -10.83 -1.53
C PHE A 39 1.82 -11.10 -0.04
N LEU A 40 2.81 -10.52 0.62
CA LEU A 40 2.94 -10.43 2.07
C LEU A 40 2.78 -8.95 2.42
N ASP A 41 1.97 -8.64 3.41
CA ASP A 41 1.71 -7.29 3.90
C ASP A 41 1.75 -7.35 5.44
N PHE A 42 2.72 -6.64 6.00
CA PHE A 42 3.08 -6.68 7.40
C PHE A 42 3.37 -5.28 7.96
N GLY A 43 2.60 -4.91 8.98
CA GLY A 43 2.84 -3.74 9.80
C GLY A 43 3.44 -4.07 11.17
N PRO A 44 4.76 -4.36 11.27
CA PRO A 44 5.40 -4.62 12.54
C PRO A 44 5.50 -3.34 13.38
N ILE A 45 5.57 -3.52 14.69
CA ILE A 45 5.87 -2.44 15.63
C ILE A 45 7.30 -2.61 16.12
N PHE A 46 8.12 -1.57 15.95
CA PHE A 46 9.48 -1.47 16.50
C PHE A 46 9.48 -0.47 17.65
N GLU A 47 9.71 -0.94 18.87
CA GLU A 47 9.48 -0.15 20.09
C GLU A 47 8.04 0.39 20.14
N GLU A 48 7.86 1.70 20.00
CA GLU A 48 6.55 2.36 19.95
C GLU A 48 6.25 2.92 18.55
N TRP A 49 6.98 2.51 17.51
CA TRP A 49 6.80 3.02 16.14
C TRP A 49 6.26 1.94 15.21
N GLU A 50 5.25 2.33 14.45
CA GLU A 50 4.69 1.52 13.38
C GLU A 50 5.61 1.58 12.16
N ALA A 51 5.77 0.44 11.50
CA ALA A 51 6.24 0.36 10.13
C ALA A 51 5.18 -0.37 9.31
N ASP A 52 5.22 -0.19 8.00
CA ASP A 52 4.41 -0.98 7.08
C ASP A 52 5.19 -1.36 5.82
N PHE A 53 5.01 -2.59 5.38
CA PHE A 53 5.81 -3.17 4.32
C PHE A 53 5.11 -4.35 3.64
N GLY A 54 4.90 -4.18 2.33
CA GLY A 54 4.14 -5.08 1.49
C GLY A 54 4.90 -5.42 0.22
N ARG A 55 5.02 -6.70 -0.12
CA ARG A 55 5.72 -7.14 -1.34
C ARG A 55 5.03 -8.30 -2.01
N THR A 56 4.98 -8.23 -3.35
CA THR A 56 4.59 -9.33 -4.22
C THR A 56 5.77 -10.21 -4.61
N PHE A 57 5.50 -11.52 -4.65
CA PHE A 57 6.38 -12.57 -5.11
C PHE A 57 5.67 -13.40 -6.16
N VAL A 58 6.42 -13.94 -7.11
CA VAL A 58 5.91 -14.84 -8.14
C VAL A 58 6.65 -16.17 -8.02
N LEU A 59 5.88 -17.25 -7.93
CA LEU A 59 6.35 -18.61 -8.06
C LEU A 59 6.17 -19.02 -9.53
N GLY A 60 7.15 -19.72 -10.09
CA GLY A 60 7.13 -20.11 -11.50
C GLY A 60 7.54 -19.00 -12.47
N ASP A 61 7.11 -19.14 -13.72
CA ASP A 61 7.63 -18.40 -14.88
C ASP A 61 6.55 -17.71 -15.73
N ASP A 62 5.31 -17.62 -15.23
CA ASP A 62 4.23 -16.88 -15.91
C ASP A 62 4.65 -15.42 -16.16
N ALA A 63 4.72 -15.06 -17.45
CA ALA A 63 5.22 -13.76 -17.88
C ALA A 63 4.31 -12.60 -17.45
N LEU A 64 3.00 -12.82 -17.32
CA LEU A 64 2.05 -11.78 -16.92
C LEU A 64 2.15 -11.50 -15.41
N LYS A 65 2.29 -12.54 -14.58
CA LYS A 65 2.53 -12.40 -13.12
C LYS A 65 3.85 -11.67 -12.85
N ARG A 66 4.92 -12.04 -13.57
CA ARG A 66 6.23 -11.38 -13.47
C ARG A 66 6.15 -9.91 -13.88
N ARG A 67 5.47 -9.60 -14.99
CA ARG A 67 5.25 -8.22 -15.42
C ARG A 67 4.51 -7.40 -14.36
N LEU A 68 3.44 -7.94 -13.76
CA LEU A 68 2.72 -7.26 -12.68
C LEU A 68 3.66 -6.98 -11.49
N ALA A 69 4.43 -7.98 -11.08
CA ALA A 69 5.39 -7.85 -9.98
C ALA A 69 6.49 -6.81 -10.27
N ASP A 70 6.96 -6.71 -11.52
CA ASP A 70 7.96 -5.74 -11.95
C ASP A 70 7.40 -4.32 -12.09
N ASP A 71 6.11 -4.17 -12.45
CA ASP A 71 5.46 -2.87 -12.61
C ASP A 71 5.08 -2.23 -11.26
N LEU A 72 4.82 -3.02 -10.21
CA LEU A 72 4.53 -2.55 -8.85
C LEU A 72 5.56 -1.52 -8.31
N PRO A 73 6.86 -1.85 -8.18
CA PRO A 73 7.85 -0.89 -7.70
C PRO A 73 8.03 0.30 -8.65
N ARG A 74 7.84 0.11 -9.96
CA ARG A 74 7.95 1.19 -10.95
C ARG A 74 6.85 2.23 -10.79
N ILE A 75 5.62 1.79 -10.56
CA ILE A 75 4.47 2.66 -10.31
C ILE A 75 4.61 3.34 -8.95
N TRP A 76 5.06 2.60 -7.93
CA TRP A 76 5.36 3.19 -6.62
C TRP A 76 6.41 4.30 -6.71
N ASP A 77 7.54 4.06 -7.40
CA ASP A 77 8.59 5.05 -7.60
C ASP A 77 8.08 6.28 -8.37
N ALA A 78 7.21 6.09 -9.36
CA ALA A 78 6.59 7.18 -10.10
C ALA A 78 5.63 8.00 -9.23
N GLY A 79 4.83 7.35 -8.37
CA GLY A 79 3.98 8.02 -7.37
C GLY A 79 4.81 8.83 -6.37
N ARG A 80 5.89 8.25 -5.85
CA ARG A 80 6.84 8.96 -4.98
C ARG A 80 7.52 10.13 -5.67
N ALA A 81 7.92 9.99 -6.92
CA ALA A 81 8.50 11.09 -7.70
C ALA A 81 7.48 12.23 -7.88
N TYR A 82 6.21 11.90 -8.16
CA TYR A 82 5.14 12.88 -8.26
C TYR A 82 4.91 13.61 -6.93
N PHE A 83 4.81 12.87 -5.82
CA PHE A 83 4.70 13.42 -4.47
C PHE A 83 5.85 14.39 -4.12
N ARG A 84 7.09 14.07 -4.53
CA ARG A 84 8.26 14.94 -4.32
C ARG A 84 8.22 16.21 -5.16
N ALA A 85 7.71 16.13 -6.38
CA ALA A 85 7.60 17.27 -7.28
C ALA A 85 6.48 18.26 -6.90
N HIS A 86 5.52 17.84 -6.05
CA HIS A 86 4.35 18.63 -5.66
C HIS A 86 4.31 18.82 -4.13
N PRO A 87 4.95 19.85 -3.57
CA PRO A 87 5.02 20.07 -2.13
C PRO A 87 3.65 20.22 -1.44
N GLU A 88 2.69 20.80 -2.13
CA GLU A 88 1.34 21.08 -1.62
C GLU A 88 0.32 19.96 -1.90
N ILE A 89 0.79 18.81 -2.38
CA ILE A 89 -0.08 17.70 -2.80
C ILE A 89 -0.99 17.21 -1.66
N THR A 90 -2.23 16.93 -2.03
CA THR A 90 -3.26 16.35 -1.17
C THR A 90 -3.32 14.82 -1.29
N GLY A 91 -3.93 14.15 -0.33
CA GLY A 91 -4.12 12.70 -0.40
C GLY A 91 -4.95 12.27 -1.61
N ALA A 92 -5.96 13.06 -1.99
CA ALA A 92 -6.78 12.81 -3.17
C ALA A 92 -5.99 12.94 -4.48
N GLU A 93 -5.15 13.96 -4.61
CA GLU A 93 -4.33 14.16 -5.83
C GLU A 93 -3.28 13.07 -6.00
N LEU A 94 -2.66 12.61 -4.90
CA LEU A 94 -1.72 11.49 -4.98
C LEU A 94 -2.45 10.18 -5.31
N PHE A 95 -3.64 9.95 -4.73
CA PHE A 95 -4.48 8.80 -5.07
C PHE A 95 -4.79 8.77 -6.57
N ASP A 96 -5.32 9.87 -7.11
CA ASP A 96 -5.68 9.98 -8.53
C ASP A 96 -4.47 9.70 -9.43
N ARG A 97 -3.28 10.19 -9.04
CA ARG A 97 -2.06 9.93 -9.81
C ARG A 97 -1.63 8.45 -9.77
N VAL A 98 -1.73 7.78 -8.63
CA VAL A 98 -1.40 6.35 -8.52
C VAL A 98 -2.38 5.50 -9.34
N VAL A 99 -3.66 5.85 -9.34
CA VAL A 99 -4.67 5.22 -10.20
C VAL A 99 -4.33 5.43 -11.67
N GLU A 100 -4.05 6.66 -12.08
CA GLU A 100 -3.66 6.99 -13.46
C GLU A 100 -2.42 6.21 -13.91
N LEU A 101 -1.36 6.17 -13.09
CA LEU A 101 -0.15 5.39 -13.35
C LEU A 101 -0.42 3.88 -13.52
N SER A 102 -1.36 3.34 -12.74
CA SER A 102 -1.75 1.94 -12.82
C SER A 102 -2.45 1.64 -14.15
N GLU A 103 -3.40 2.49 -14.54
CA GLU A 103 -4.16 2.36 -15.79
C GLU A 103 -3.28 2.62 -17.03
N GLU A 104 -2.36 3.59 -16.97
CA GLU A 104 -1.34 3.85 -18.01
C GLU A 104 -0.45 2.60 -18.25
N ALA A 105 -0.16 1.84 -17.19
CA ALA A 105 0.58 0.58 -17.27
C ALA A 105 -0.28 -0.62 -17.71
N GLY A 106 -1.60 -0.43 -17.89
CA GLY A 106 -2.54 -1.45 -18.34
C GLY A 106 -3.05 -2.37 -17.22
N TRP A 107 -3.04 -1.89 -15.97
CA TRP A 107 -3.55 -2.57 -14.80
C TRP A 107 -4.73 -1.80 -14.20
N HIS A 108 -5.63 -2.50 -13.51
CA HIS A 108 -6.60 -1.83 -12.65
C HIS A 108 -6.01 -1.50 -11.30
N PHE A 109 -6.42 -0.39 -10.70
CA PHE A 109 -6.15 -0.12 -9.30
C PHE A 109 -7.16 -0.86 -8.41
N GLY A 110 -6.66 -1.68 -7.48
CA GLY A 110 -7.48 -2.57 -6.64
C GLY A 110 -7.89 -1.99 -5.27
N GLY A 111 -7.18 -0.96 -4.79
CA GLY A 111 -7.35 -0.39 -3.45
C GLY A 111 -8.49 0.63 -3.34
N GLU A 112 -9.06 0.75 -2.13
CA GLU A 112 -9.92 1.90 -1.77
C GLU A 112 -9.08 3.15 -1.41
N ILE A 113 -7.83 2.93 -1.03
CA ILE A 113 -6.82 3.93 -0.68
C ILE A 113 -5.52 3.58 -1.42
N ALA A 114 -4.59 4.53 -1.51
CA ALA A 114 -3.24 4.37 -2.04
C ALA A 114 -2.18 4.67 -0.97
N GLY A 115 -2.55 4.57 0.30
CA GLY A 115 -1.65 4.83 1.41
C GLY A 115 -2.36 5.43 2.61
N HIS A 116 -1.62 5.59 3.70
CA HIS A 116 -2.13 6.08 4.97
C HIS A 116 -1.02 6.72 5.82
N LEU A 117 -1.40 7.42 6.87
CA LEU A 117 -0.46 7.91 7.88
C LEU A 117 0.20 6.74 8.61
N VAL A 118 1.48 6.92 8.97
CA VAL A 118 2.23 6.02 9.86
C VAL A 118 2.89 6.83 10.96
N GLY A 119 2.94 6.30 12.18
CA GLY A 119 3.47 7.03 13.31
C GLY A 119 3.70 6.21 14.58
N GLU A 120 3.56 6.88 15.72
CA GLU A 120 3.70 6.27 17.03
C GLU A 120 2.47 5.41 17.35
N PHE A 121 2.70 4.17 17.79
CA PHE A 121 1.67 3.23 18.15
C PHE A 121 1.03 3.58 19.52
N PRO A 122 -0.30 3.42 19.67
CA PRO A 122 -1.25 3.24 18.59
C PRO A 122 -1.48 4.61 17.94
N HIS A 123 -1.41 4.67 16.62
CA HIS A 123 -1.86 5.86 15.91
C HIS A 123 -3.36 6.14 16.14
N GLU A 124 -4.10 5.29 16.88
CA GLU A 124 -5.51 5.43 17.33
C GLU A 124 -5.89 6.80 17.91
N LYS A 125 -4.94 7.67 18.25
CA LYS A 125 -5.24 9.05 18.67
C LYS A 125 -5.44 10.04 17.51
N ILE A 126 -4.97 9.70 16.32
CA ILE A 126 -5.45 10.29 15.06
C ILE A 126 -6.69 9.47 14.71
N SER A 127 -7.86 10.09 14.63
CA SER A 127 -9.09 9.38 14.29
C SER A 127 -8.88 8.66 12.96
N GLY A 128 -8.67 7.33 13.02
CA GLY A 128 -8.45 6.49 11.84
C GLY A 128 -9.64 6.46 10.89
N ASP A 129 -10.74 7.13 11.24
CA ASP A 129 -11.92 7.32 10.39
C ASP A 129 -11.91 8.68 9.66
N GLU A 130 -10.92 9.54 9.92
CA GLU A 130 -10.75 10.79 9.18
C GLU A 130 -10.11 10.49 7.83
N ILE A 131 -10.83 10.81 6.75
CA ILE A 131 -10.36 10.65 5.37
C ILE A 131 -8.99 11.30 5.14
N GLU A 132 -8.66 12.36 5.88
CA GLU A 132 -7.37 13.05 5.80
C GLU A 132 -6.18 12.22 6.30
N SER A 133 -6.42 11.08 6.95
CA SER A 133 -5.39 10.12 7.34
C SER A 133 -5.01 9.14 6.22
N TYR A 134 -5.66 9.23 5.06
CA TYR A 134 -5.50 8.33 3.93
C TYR A 134 -5.13 9.07 2.64
N VAL A 135 -4.37 8.40 1.79
CA VAL A 135 -4.21 8.78 0.39
C VAL A 135 -5.41 8.23 -0.35
N ALA A 136 -6.51 8.99 -0.40
CA ALA A 136 -7.79 8.49 -0.85
C ALA A 136 -8.67 9.63 -1.42
N PRO A 137 -9.70 9.30 -2.22
CA PRO A 137 -10.68 10.28 -2.69
C PRO A 137 -11.30 11.05 -1.52
N GLY A 138 -11.24 12.38 -1.58
CA GLY A 138 -11.78 13.25 -0.53
C GLY A 138 -10.78 13.64 0.57
N SER A 139 -9.56 13.11 0.58
CA SER A 139 -8.47 13.69 1.40
C SER A 139 -7.97 14.97 0.73
N SER A 140 -8.56 16.09 1.12
CA SER A 140 -8.34 17.40 0.50
C SER A 140 -7.30 18.25 1.21
N GLY A 141 -6.84 17.81 2.38
CA GLY A 141 -5.79 18.47 3.14
C GLY A 141 -4.40 18.18 2.57
N PRO A 142 -3.43 19.08 2.79
CA PRO A 142 -2.06 18.85 2.37
C PRO A 142 -1.48 17.64 3.12
N MET A 143 -0.72 16.81 2.41
CA MET A 143 -0.03 15.67 3.02
C MET A 143 1.16 16.12 3.88
N ARG A 144 1.83 17.23 3.49
CA ARG A 144 2.93 17.83 4.26
C ARG A 144 2.36 18.76 5.33
N ARG A 145 2.00 18.18 6.47
CA ARG A 145 1.44 18.92 7.60
C ARG A 145 1.95 18.39 8.94
N LEU A 146 1.60 19.13 9.99
CA LEU A 146 1.81 18.68 11.36
C LEU A 146 0.56 17.94 11.87
N ASP A 147 0.78 16.94 12.71
CA ASP A 147 -0.25 16.31 13.53
C ASP A 147 -0.71 17.28 14.65
N PRO A 148 -1.79 16.96 15.41
CA PRO A 148 -2.24 17.79 16.53
C PRO A 148 -1.21 18.01 17.65
N SER A 149 -0.15 17.19 17.69
CA SER A 149 0.96 17.29 18.65
C SER A 149 2.15 18.09 18.09
N GLY A 150 2.04 18.65 16.88
CA GLY A 150 3.09 19.44 16.23
C GLY A 150 4.19 18.62 15.56
N ARG A 151 3.99 17.32 15.33
CA ARG A 151 4.96 16.44 14.67
C ARG A 151 4.67 16.35 13.18
N VAL A 152 5.70 16.15 12.37
CA VAL A 152 5.53 15.97 10.92
C VAL A 152 4.79 14.65 10.66
N CYS A 153 3.74 14.71 9.83
CA CYS A 153 3.00 13.54 9.39
C CYS A 153 3.83 12.71 8.40
N HIS A 154 4.07 11.44 8.71
CA HIS A 154 4.72 10.49 7.82
C HIS A 154 3.67 9.56 7.18
N TRP A 155 3.99 9.04 5.99
CA TRP A 155 3.02 8.34 5.15
C TRP A 155 3.59 7.01 4.66
N ILE A 156 2.73 6.03 4.47
CA ILE A 156 2.93 4.87 3.61
C ILE A 156 2.29 5.20 2.27
N LEU A 157 2.96 4.82 1.18
CA LEU A 157 2.36 4.76 -0.14
C LEU A 157 2.20 3.29 -0.51
N GLU A 158 1.00 2.91 -0.90
CA GLU A 158 0.67 1.54 -1.29
C GLU A 158 0.11 1.50 -2.72
N VAL A 159 0.45 0.46 -3.46
CA VAL A 159 0.02 0.22 -4.83
C VAL A 159 -0.56 -1.18 -4.91
N HIS A 160 -1.86 -1.28 -5.20
CA HIS A 160 -2.55 -2.54 -5.45
C HIS A 160 -2.91 -2.64 -6.93
N LEU A 161 -2.21 -3.49 -7.68
CA LEU A 161 -2.49 -3.74 -9.08
C LEU A 161 -3.36 -4.98 -9.25
N VAL A 162 -4.35 -4.90 -10.12
CA VAL A 162 -5.24 -5.98 -10.50
C VAL A 162 -5.12 -6.24 -11.99
N GLU A 163 -4.94 -7.50 -12.35
CA GLU A 163 -4.92 -7.95 -13.74
C GLU A 163 -6.29 -7.67 -14.41
N PRO A 164 -6.36 -7.23 -15.69
CA PRO A 164 -7.60 -6.78 -16.31
C PRO A 164 -8.75 -7.81 -16.28
N ASP A 165 -8.44 -9.10 -16.47
CA ASP A 165 -9.44 -10.18 -16.38
C ASP A 165 -9.72 -10.61 -14.92
N ARG A 166 -9.14 -9.90 -13.95
CA ARG A 166 -9.29 -10.10 -12.50
C ARG A 166 -8.97 -11.52 -12.07
N ARG A 167 -7.93 -12.12 -12.65
CA ARG A 167 -7.48 -13.47 -12.26
C ARG A 167 -6.54 -13.45 -11.06
N PHE A 168 -5.79 -12.37 -10.90
CA PHE A 168 -4.87 -12.13 -9.81
C PHE A 168 -4.54 -10.63 -9.71
N GLY A 169 -3.85 -10.26 -8.63
CA GLY A 169 -3.28 -8.95 -8.42
C GLY A 169 -1.93 -9.04 -7.69
N GLY A 170 -1.44 -7.90 -7.25
CA GLY A 170 -0.23 -7.78 -6.47
C GLY A 170 -0.20 -6.46 -5.72
N PHE A 171 0.62 -6.39 -4.68
CA PHE A 171 0.64 -5.33 -3.71
C PHE A 171 2.08 -4.93 -3.38
N TYR A 172 2.29 -3.63 -3.25
CA TYR A 172 3.57 -3.05 -2.89
C TYR A 172 3.33 -1.83 -2.01
N GLU A 173 3.92 -1.81 -0.82
CA GLU A 173 3.90 -0.63 0.04
C GLU A 173 5.24 -0.41 0.73
N GLU A 174 5.58 0.84 0.99
CA GLU A 174 6.61 1.19 1.95
C GLU A 174 6.45 2.65 2.38
N LEU A 175 7.33 3.07 3.30
CA LEU A 175 7.46 4.44 3.74
C LEU A 175 7.64 5.42 2.56
N LEU A 176 6.69 6.34 2.42
CA LEU A 176 6.80 7.50 1.57
C LEU A 176 7.59 8.58 2.31
N ASP A 177 8.89 8.62 2.05
CA ASP A 177 9.78 9.53 2.72
C ASP A 177 9.50 11.02 2.38
N LEU A 178 9.51 11.84 3.43
CA LEU A 178 9.54 13.28 3.28
C LEU A 178 11.01 13.72 3.16
N PRO A 179 11.40 14.48 2.11
CA PRO A 179 12.71 15.11 2.06
C PRO A 179 12.90 16.17 3.15
#